data_AF-A0A1A8H359-F1
#
_entry.id   AF-A0A1A8H359-F1
#
_cell.length_a   1.000
_cell.length_b   1.000
_cell.length_c   1.000
_cell.angle_alpha   90.00
_cell.angle_beta   90.00
_cell.angle_gamma   90.00
#
_symmetry.space_group_name_H-M   'P 1'
#
loop_
_entity.id
_entity.type
_entity.pdbx_description
1 polymer ?
#
loop_
_entity_poly.entity_id
_entity_poly.type
_entity_poly.pdbx_seq_one_letter_code
_entity_poly.pdbx_strand_id
1 'polypeptide(L)' 'MALAKCCVLHLAARQHLFFLQVYLSWLCRTSQHKRLHEEVAGVSGKDAVNIICNLEREETDEVLLSLSAAFLSHQ' A
#
# COMPACT_ATOMS: atom_id res chain seq x y z
N MET A 1 9.63 0.26 10.58
CA MET A 1 8.33 -0.43 10.48
C MET A 1 8.49 -1.93 10.20
N ALA A 2 9.19 -2.67 11.06
CA ALA A 2 9.39 -4.12 10.87
C ALA A 2 8.11 -4.92 11.12
N LEU A 3 7.29 -4.47 12.10
CA LEU A 3 6.11 -5.19 12.56
C LEU A 3 5.01 -5.27 11.49
N ALA A 4 4.67 -4.15 10.84
CA ALA A 4 3.64 -4.13 9.78
C ALA A 4 3.98 -5.08 8.63
N LYS A 5 5.25 -5.09 8.21
CA LYS A 5 5.75 -6.00 7.18
C LYS A 5 5.71 -7.47 7.62
N CYS A 6 6.06 -7.77 8.88
CA CYS A 6 5.92 -9.11 9.44
C CYS A 6 4.46 -9.58 9.48
N CYS A 7 3.51 -8.70 9.78
CA CYS A 7 2.07 -9.01 9.75
C CYS A 7 1.58 -9.32 8.33
N VAL A 8 2.01 -8.59 7.31
CA VAL A 8 1.68 -8.88 5.91
C VAL A 8 2.15 -10.29 5.49
N LEU A 9 3.31 -10.73 5.99
CA LEU A 9 3.88 -12.04 5.69
C LEU A 9 3.16 -13.20 6.43
N HIS A 10 2.42 -12.93 7.51
CA HIS A 10 1.75 -13.94 8.32
C HIS A 10 0.35 -14.27 7.76
N LEU A 11 0.06 -15.56 7.50
CA LEU A 11 -1.14 -16.00 6.77
C LEU A 11 -2.48 -15.51 7.37
N ALA A 12 -2.55 -15.42 8.71
CA ALA A 12 -3.73 -14.93 9.43
C ALA A 12 -3.91 -13.40 9.35
N ALA A 13 -2.81 -12.64 9.26
CA ALA A 13 -2.85 -11.18 9.14
C ALA A 13 -2.87 -10.70 7.69
N ARG A 14 -2.50 -11.56 6.72
CA ARG A 14 -2.65 -11.32 5.27
C ARG A 14 -4.12 -11.16 4.85
N GLN A 15 -5.08 -11.66 5.64
CA GLN A 15 -6.50 -11.40 5.43
C GLN A 15 -6.90 -9.95 5.70
N HIS A 16 -6.06 -9.18 6.40
CA HIS A 16 -6.33 -7.79 6.74
C HIS A 16 -5.47 -6.86 5.88
N LEU A 17 -6.09 -6.32 4.82
CA LEU A 17 -5.52 -5.29 3.95
C LEU A 17 -4.99 -4.07 4.72
N PHE A 18 -5.47 -3.85 5.94
CA PHE A 18 -5.02 -2.79 6.85
C PHE A 18 -3.49 -2.72 7.02
N PHE A 19 -2.81 -3.86 7.26
CA PHE A 19 -1.36 -3.83 7.47
C PHE A 19 -0.60 -3.47 6.19
N LEU A 20 -1.14 -3.87 5.04
CA LEU A 20 -0.62 -3.48 3.74
C LEU A 20 -0.85 -1.99 3.48
N GLN A 21 -2.03 -1.46 3.81
CA GLN A 21 -2.35 -0.02 3.69
C GLN A 21 -1.35 0.84 4.45
N VAL A 22 -1.14 0.53 5.74
CA VAL A 22 -0.17 1.24 6.59
C VAL A 22 1.24 1.15 6.02
N TYR A 23 1.64 -0.02 5.53
CA TYR A 23 2.97 -0.23 4.95
C TYR A 23 3.19 0.55 3.66
N LEU A 24 2.23 0.55 2.74
CA LEU A 24 2.32 1.28 1.48
C LEU A 24 2.33 2.81 1.71
N SER A 25 1.47 3.31 2.62
CA SER A 25 1.50 4.72 3.03
C SER A 25 2.88 5.13 3.56
N TRP A 26 3.48 4.31 4.42
CA TRP A 26 4.83 4.58 4.93
C TRP A 26 5.89 4.60 3.83
N LEU A 27 5.82 3.70 2.84
CA LEU A 27 6.73 3.69 1.70
C LEU A 27 6.59 4.99 0.88
N CYS A 28 5.37 5.50 0.68
CA CYS A 28 5.13 6.79 0.05
C CYS A 28 5.73 7.94 0.87
N ARG A 29 5.43 8.01 2.17
CA ARG A 29 5.92 9.07 3.08
C ARG A 29 7.45 9.09 3.23
N THR A 30 8.11 7.96 3.00
CA THR A 30 9.59 7.83 3.07
C THR A 30 10.25 7.80 1.69
N SER A 31 9.50 8.12 0.63
CA SER A 31 9.99 8.18 -0.76
C SER A 31 10.69 6.90 -1.24
N GLN A 32 10.25 5.73 -0.73
CA GLN A 32 10.81 4.43 -1.10
C GLN A 32 10.17 3.87 -2.38
N HIS A 33 10.21 4.66 -3.46
CA HIS A 33 9.47 4.38 -4.71
C HIS A 33 9.77 3.00 -5.30
N LYS A 34 11.03 2.59 -5.37
CA LYS A 34 11.40 1.26 -5.91
C LYS A 34 10.71 0.12 -5.16
N ARG A 35 10.70 0.22 -3.82
CA ARG A 35 10.09 -0.80 -2.96
C ARG A 35 8.57 -0.73 -3.02
N LEU A 36 8.00 0.46 -3.16
CA LEU A 36 6.57 0.63 -3.37
C LEU A 36 6.11 -0.14 -4.62
N HIS A 37 6.81 0.05 -5.75
CA HIS A 37 6.54 -0.65 -7.01
C HIS A 37 6.58 -2.18 -6.87
N GLU A 38 7.62 -2.71 -6.22
CA GLU A 38 7.75 -4.16 -5.97
C GLU A 38 6.57 -4.71 -5.15
N GLU A 39 6.09 -3.96 -4.16
CA GLU A 39 5.05 -4.43 -3.23
C GLU A 39 3.63 -4.27 -3.81
N VAL A 40 3.39 -3.28 -4.68
CA VAL A 40 2.07 -3.10 -5.35
C VAL A 40 1.86 -4.06 -6.51
N ALA A 41 2.91 -4.64 -7.09
CA ALA A 41 2.81 -5.55 -8.24
C ALA A 41 1.99 -6.82 -7.97
N GLY A 42 1.83 -7.22 -6.71
CA GLY A 42 1.03 -8.38 -6.30
C GLY A 42 -0.40 -8.05 -5.86
N VAL A 43 -0.82 -6.79 -5.95
CA VAL A 43 -2.11 -6.32 -5.42
C VAL A 43 -3.16 -6.33 -6.53
N SER A 44 -4.32 -6.93 -6.28
CA SER A 44 -5.42 -6.94 -7.26
C SER A 44 -5.99 -5.53 -7.45
N GLY A 45 -6.55 -5.22 -8.63
CA GLY A 45 -7.18 -3.92 -8.88
C GLY A 45 -8.31 -3.59 -7.88
N LYS A 46 -9.06 -4.61 -7.44
CA LYS A 46 -10.09 -4.47 -6.39
C LYS A 46 -9.47 -4.04 -5.06
N ASP A 47 -8.37 -4.68 -4.66
CA ASP A 47 -7.70 -4.36 -3.40
C ASP A 47 -7.01 -2.99 -3.48
N ALA A 48 -6.46 -2.62 -4.64
CA ALA A 48 -5.87 -1.31 -4.88
C ALA A 48 -6.89 -0.19 -4.66
N VAL A 49 -8.11 -0.32 -5.23
CA VAL A 49 -9.20 0.65 -5.01
C VAL A 49 -9.58 0.69 -3.53
N ASN A 50 -9.75 -0.46 -2.88
CA ASN A 50 -10.08 -0.51 -1.45
C ASN A 50 -9.01 0.15 -0.57
N ILE A 51 -7.73 -0.01 -0.92
CA ILE A 51 -6.60 0.64 -0.26
C ILE A 51 -6.66 2.16 -0.42
N ILE A 52 -6.86 2.66 -1.64
CA ILE A 52 -6.95 4.10 -1.90
C ILE A 52 -8.14 4.72 -1.16
N CYS A 53 -9.33 4.12 -1.25
CA CYS A 53 -10.53 4.64 -0.59
C CYS A 53 -10.41 4.67 0.94
N ASN A 54 -9.75 3.67 1.54
CA ASN A 54 -9.52 3.67 2.99
C ASN A 54 -8.56 4.79 3.42
N LEU A 55 -7.53 5.06 2.62
CA LEU A 55 -6.52 6.08 2.93
C LEU A 55 -6.98 7.50 2.59
N GLU A 56 -8.05 7.66 1.79
CA GLU A 56 -8.54 8.97 1.30
C GLU A 56 -8.77 9.99 2.41
N ARG A 57 -9.19 9.53 3.60
CA ARG A 57 -9.45 10.40 4.76
C ARG A 57 -8.28 10.49 5.75
N GLU A 58 -7.27 9.63 5.60
CA GLU A 58 -6.18 9.47 6.57
C GLU A 58 -4.85 10.04 6.05
N GLU A 59 -4.70 10.16 4.73
CA GLU A 59 -3.47 10.55 4.05
C GLU A 59 -3.64 11.84 3.23
N THR A 60 -2.52 12.42 2.82
CA THR A 60 -2.52 13.59 1.93
C THR A 60 -2.76 13.19 0.48
N ASP A 61 -3.31 14.12 -0.31
CA ASP A 61 -3.50 13.94 -1.76
C ASP A 61 -2.20 13.54 -2.48
N GLU A 62 -1.05 14.02 -2.01
CA GLU A 62 0.26 13.65 -2.56
C GLU A 62 0.58 12.16 -2.36
N VAL A 63 0.32 11.62 -1.16
CA VAL A 63 0.50 10.20 -0.86
C VAL A 63 -0.47 9.35 -1.68
N LEU A 64 -1.74 9.78 -1.78
CA LEU A 64 -2.77 9.09 -2.56
C LEU A 64 -2.44 9.08 -4.05
N LEU A 65 -1.95 10.20 -4.59
CA LEU A 65 -1.53 10.31 -5.98
C LEU A 65 -0.33 9.41 -6.27
N SER A 66 0.70 9.44 -5.41
CA SER A 66 1.86 8.56 -5.55
C SER A 66 1.47 7.08 -5.50
N LEU A 67 0.53 6.72 -4.62
CA LEU A 67 0.07 5.35 -4.48
C LEU A 67 -0.76 4.91 -5.69
N SER A 68 -1.65 5.78 -6.18
CA SER A 68 -2.46 5.55 -7.38
C SER A 68 -1.58 5.38 -8.62
N ALA A 69 -0.57 6.24 -8.79
CA ALA A 69 0.39 6.13 -9.88
C ALA A 69 1.18 4.82 -9.81
N ALA A 70 1.59 4.39 -8.61
CA ALA A 70 2.27 3.11 -8.42
C ALA A 70 1.38 1.92 -8.82
N PHE A 71 0.11 1.89 -8.41
CA PHE A 71 -0.83 0.84 -8.81
C PHE A 71 -1.09 0.82 -10.33
N LEU A 72 -1.25 1.99 -10.96
CA LEU A 72 -1.50 2.10 -12.40
C LEU A 72 -0.29 1.71 -13.25
N SER A 73 0.93 1.88 -12.73
CA SER A 73 2.17 1.50 -13.43
C SER A 73 2.37 -0.02 -13.52
N HIS A 74 1.60 -0.80 -12.77
CA HIS A 74 1.70 -2.27 -12.68
C HIS A 74 0.48 -3.01 -13.27
N GLN A 75 -0.45 -2.31 -13.92
CA GLN A 75 -1.55 -2.89 -14.72
C GLN A 75 -1.19 -2.97 -16.20
#